data_AF-A0A935NJX2-F1
#
_entry.id   AF-A0A935NJX2-F1
#
_cell.length_a   1.000
_cell.length_b   1.000
_cell.length_c   1.000
_cell.angle_alpha   90.00
_cell.angle_beta   90.00
_cell.angle_gamma   90.00
#
_symmetry.space_group_name_H-M   'P 1'
#
loop_
_entity.id
_entity.type
_entity.pdbx_description
1 polymer ?
#
loop_
_entity_poly.entity_id
_entity_poly.type
_entity_poly.pdbx_seq_one_letter_code
_entity_poly.pdbx_strand_id
1 'polypeptide(L)'
;MANFAHLTGCPDRGAAQRYDFKAIWAAPGLELTARHSIPLFWLAGFDRADEVLTQWPPPNSRRTDGFPEETPEELLVLCAAGKDFSARLTRRRSAVLALLPAPTAYLYDEWCRFVWMHFPQHLLLRTEDIFSMDGFGEGAERLRDALDTLKAADAGHPIRDGGAIDCFASYTTLFAERRHGESAPDAAARWRSALAGFAYTEQGDLLWPARPQQPEIDLAAALPQAEASAPAGSAAARDQALTTLIREGRRPGDVRGRLRLAFDKLVGDVPLGADAPNKTARKIIGSGAALLATLRHAFFALLSAPMGVMLLYVGLHGSFNLLNAGLGAVLLAVGVYCGWLFVRAWRRLRAILRA
;
A
#
# COMPACT_ATOMS: atom_id res chain seq x y z
N MET A 1 11.11 -0.38 0.65
CA MET A 1 10.85 0.24 -0.67
C MET A 1 9.55 1.01 -0.57
N ALA A 2 9.39 2.08 -1.36
CA ALA A 2 8.15 2.83 -1.39
C ALA A 2 7.32 2.32 -2.58
N ASN A 3 6.08 1.92 -2.33
CA ASN A 3 5.22 1.33 -3.35
C ASN A 3 4.63 2.46 -4.20
N PHE A 4 4.98 2.52 -5.48
CA PHE A 4 4.48 3.54 -6.40
C PHE A 4 3.84 2.91 -7.64
N ALA A 5 2.76 3.51 -8.14
CA ALA A 5 2.35 3.36 -9.53
C ALA A 5 2.95 4.51 -10.34
N HIS A 6 3.38 4.22 -11.56
CA HIS A 6 3.83 5.24 -12.50
C HIS A 6 2.97 5.21 -13.76
N LEU A 7 2.50 6.37 -14.20
CA LEU A 7 1.82 6.54 -15.48
C LEU A 7 2.68 7.45 -16.34
N THR A 8 3.12 6.96 -17.50
CA THR A 8 4.05 7.68 -18.36
C THR A 8 3.67 7.60 -19.83
N GLY A 9 4.28 8.45 -20.64
CA GLY A 9 4.21 8.34 -22.10
C GLY A 9 4.88 7.05 -22.58
N CYS A 10 4.34 6.47 -23.64
CA CYS A 10 4.90 5.29 -24.28
C CYS A 10 4.84 5.48 -25.79
N PRO A 11 5.89 5.12 -26.54
CA PRO A 11 5.87 5.32 -27.98
C PRO A 11 4.89 4.35 -28.64
N ASP A 12 4.93 3.08 -28.21
CA ASP A 12 4.07 2.02 -28.70
C ASP A 12 3.99 0.82 -27.72
N ARG A 13 3.05 -0.08 -27.97
CA ARG A 13 2.85 -1.31 -27.20
C ARG A 13 4.07 -2.25 -27.22
N GLY A 14 4.85 -2.25 -28.30
CA GLY A 14 6.04 -3.08 -28.43
C GLY A 14 7.18 -2.64 -27.51
N ALA A 15 7.36 -1.33 -27.31
CA ALA A 15 8.28 -0.78 -26.32
C ALA A 15 7.87 -1.15 -24.89
N ALA A 16 6.57 -1.12 -24.58
CA ALA A 16 6.06 -1.62 -23.31
C ALA A 16 6.33 -3.11 -23.12
N GLN A 17 6.11 -3.94 -24.16
CA GLN A 17 6.33 -5.39 -24.09
C GLN A 17 7.80 -5.75 -23.84
N ARG A 18 8.73 -5.05 -24.49
CA ARG A 18 10.17 -5.22 -24.27
C ARG A 18 10.67 -4.55 -22.99
N TYR A 19 9.82 -3.78 -22.32
CA TYR A 19 10.18 -2.92 -21.20
C TYR A 19 11.42 -2.05 -21.50
N ASP A 20 11.44 -1.45 -22.69
CA ASP A 20 12.55 -0.63 -23.18
C ASP A 20 12.51 0.75 -22.51
N PHE A 21 13.09 0.84 -21.31
CA PHE A 21 13.14 2.08 -20.53
C PHE A 21 13.71 3.26 -21.31
N LYS A 22 14.69 3.02 -22.19
CA LYS A 22 15.28 4.08 -23.01
C LYS A 22 14.25 4.65 -23.98
N ALA A 23 13.47 3.79 -24.64
CA ALA A 23 12.41 4.22 -25.54
C ALA A 23 11.24 4.87 -24.77
N ILE A 24 10.89 4.34 -23.59
CA ILE A 24 9.81 4.86 -22.74
C ILE A 24 10.15 6.27 -22.23
N TRP A 25 11.36 6.49 -21.70
CA TRP A 25 11.79 7.81 -21.22
C TRP A 25 12.05 8.82 -22.34
N ALA A 26 12.32 8.36 -23.56
CA ALA A 26 12.43 9.22 -24.72
C ALA A 26 11.07 9.62 -25.31
N ALA A 27 9.99 8.93 -24.94
CA ALA A 27 8.66 9.22 -25.45
C ALA A 27 8.14 10.54 -24.90
N PRO A 28 7.41 11.33 -25.71
CA PRO A 28 6.78 12.55 -25.24
C PRO A 28 5.73 12.21 -24.17
N GLY A 29 5.79 12.91 -23.04
CA GLY A 29 4.84 12.73 -21.96
C GLY A 29 5.39 13.26 -20.64
N LEU A 30 4.54 13.21 -19.62
CA LEU A 30 4.92 13.47 -18.25
C LEU A 30 4.94 12.14 -17.50
N GLU A 31 5.84 12.02 -16.53
CA GLU A 31 5.75 10.93 -15.56
C GLU A 31 4.85 11.37 -14.41
N LEU A 32 3.70 10.71 -14.28
CA LEU A 32 2.90 10.82 -13.08
C LEU A 32 3.22 9.67 -12.13
N THR A 33 3.15 9.97 -10.85
CA THR A 33 3.39 9.02 -9.76
C THR A 33 2.24 9.03 -8.78
N ALA A 34 1.97 7.87 -8.19
CA ALA A 34 0.97 7.71 -7.15
C ALA A 34 1.49 6.72 -6.12
N ARG A 35 1.32 7.06 -4.84
CA ARG A 35 1.87 6.27 -3.74
C ARG A 35 0.85 5.26 -3.23
N HIS A 36 1.28 4.02 -3.03
CA HIS A 36 0.52 2.91 -2.43
C HIS A 36 -0.71 2.43 -3.21
N SER A 37 -1.04 3.03 -4.36
CA SER A 37 -2.32 2.82 -5.05
C SER A 37 -2.19 3.19 -6.52
N ILE A 38 -3.06 2.62 -7.36
CA ILE A 38 -3.31 3.10 -8.73
C ILE A 38 -4.53 4.02 -8.68
N PRO A 39 -4.38 5.31 -8.97
CA PRO A 39 -5.49 6.26 -8.92
C PRO A 39 -6.68 5.83 -9.78
N LEU A 40 -7.90 6.06 -9.27
CA LEU A 40 -9.15 5.70 -9.95
C LEU A 40 -9.21 6.30 -11.36
N PHE A 41 -8.74 7.55 -11.51
CA PHE A 41 -8.81 8.24 -12.80
C PHE A 41 -7.85 7.66 -13.82
N TRP A 42 -6.77 7.01 -13.38
CA TRP A 42 -5.86 6.29 -14.26
C TRP A 42 -6.50 4.99 -14.73
N LEU A 43 -7.00 4.18 -13.79
CA LEU A 43 -7.66 2.90 -14.09
C LEU A 43 -8.86 3.07 -15.03
N ALA A 44 -9.63 4.14 -14.85
CA ALA A 44 -10.81 4.43 -15.67
C ALA A 44 -10.49 4.53 -17.17
N GLY A 45 -9.26 4.87 -17.57
CA GLY A 45 -8.87 4.96 -18.97
C GLY A 45 -8.36 3.65 -19.59
N PHE A 46 -8.14 2.60 -18.81
CA PHE A 46 -7.64 1.30 -19.28
C PHE A 46 -8.73 0.23 -19.40
N ASP A 47 -8.45 -0.82 -20.17
CA ASP A 47 -9.26 -2.03 -20.35
C ASP A 47 -8.36 -3.27 -20.47
N ARG A 48 -8.95 -4.46 -20.40
CA ARG A 48 -8.29 -5.76 -20.60
C ARG A 48 -7.50 -5.83 -21.92
N ALA A 49 -7.96 -5.15 -22.97
CA ALA A 49 -7.25 -5.10 -24.24
C ALA A 49 -5.89 -4.40 -24.16
N ASP A 50 -5.65 -3.58 -23.14
CA ASP A 50 -4.41 -2.83 -22.95
C ASP A 50 -3.33 -3.66 -22.23
N GLU A 51 -3.63 -4.89 -21.81
CA GLU A 51 -2.69 -5.74 -21.06
C GLU A 51 -1.44 -6.09 -21.88
N VAL A 52 -0.27 -5.80 -21.30
CA VAL A 52 1.02 -6.18 -21.85
C VAL A 52 1.75 -6.99 -20.81
N LEU A 53 2.05 -8.25 -21.14
CA LEU A 53 2.91 -9.11 -20.34
C LEU A 53 4.36 -8.81 -20.71
N THR A 54 5.17 -8.55 -19.69
CA THR A 54 6.62 -8.34 -19.80
C THR A 54 7.34 -9.11 -18.71
N GLN A 55 8.66 -8.96 -18.63
CA GLN A 55 9.49 -9.64 -17.63
C GLN A 55 10.11 -8.64 -16.66
N TRP A 56 10.10 -9.00 -15.38
CA TRP A 56 10.77 -8.26 -14.33
C TRP A 56 11.74 -9.16 -13.55
N PRO A 57 13.00 -8.75 -13.33
CA PRO A 57 13.62 -7.54 -13.88
C PRO A 57 13.78 -7.63 -15.42
N PRO A 58 13.85 -6.50 -16.15
CA PRO A 58 13.90 -6.54 -17.60
C PRO A 58 15.17 -7.27 -18.11
N PRO A 59 15.12 -7.96 -19.27
CA PRO A 59 16.21 -8.84 -19.73
C PRO A 59 17.58 -8.16 -19.84
N ASN A 60 17.60 -6.84 -20.02
CA ASN A 60 18.82 -6.05 -20.18
C ASN A 60 19.27 -5.33 -18.92
N SER A 61 18.55 -5.42 -17.79
CA SER A 61 19.03 -4.89 -16.52
C SER A 61 20.03 -5.86 -15.91
N ARG A 62 21.30 -5.76 -16.31
CA ARG A 62 22.38 -6.42 -15.56
C ARG A 62 22.47 -5.79 -14.18
N ARG A 63 22.09 -6.53 -13.15
CA ARG A 63 22.42 -6.17 -11.77
C ARG A 63 23.93 -6.28 -11.59
N THR A 64 24.58 -5.16 -11.26
CA THR A 64 26.03 -5.10 -10.97
C THR A 64 26.35 -5.29 -9.49
N ASP A 65 25.33 -5.55 -8.65
CA ASP A 65 25.40 -5.51 -7.19
C ASP A 65 25.69 -6.88 -6.53
N GLY A 66 25.96 -7.93 -7.32
CA GLY A 66 26.42 -9.22 -6.81
C GLY A 66 25.37 -10.05 -6.05
N PHE A 67 24.10 -9.64 -6.10
CA PHE A 67 22.99 -10.49 -5.66
C PHE A 67 22.73 -11.60 -6.69
N PRO A 68 22.28 -12.79 -6.26
CA PRO A 68 21.92 -13.86 -7.17
C PRO A 68 20.90 -13.36 -8.20
N GLU A 69 21.05 -13.81 -9.45
CA GLU A 69 20.11 -13.48 -10.53
C GLU A 69 18.70 -13.90 -10.10
N GLU A 70 17.81 -12.92 -9.93
CA GLU A 70 16.39 -13.18 -9.72
C GLU A 70 15.84 -13.83 -10.99
N THR A 71 15.14 -14.95 -10.83
CA THR A 71 14.43 -15.58 -11.95
C THR A 71 13.41 -14.58 -12.49
N PRO A 72 13.43 -14.23 -13.80
CA PRO A 72 12.48 -13.28 -14.35
C PRO A 72 11.05 -13.73 -14.09
N GLU A 73 10.26 -12.86 -13.46
CA GLU A 73 8.84 -13.06 -13.22
C GLU A 73 8.02 -12.33 -14.28
N GLU A 74 6.84 -12.87 -14.61
CA GLU A 74 5.92 -12.21 -15.53
C GLU A 74 5.28 -11.01 -14.84
N LEU A 75 5.46 -9.83 -15.43
CA LEU A 75 4.91 -8.57 -14.95
C LEU A 75 3.78 -8.13 -15.89
N LEU A 76 2.61 -7.84 -15.34
CA LEU A 76 1.51 -7.22 -16.08
C LEU A 76 1.58 -5.69 -16.01
N VAL A 77 1.79 -5.04 -17.16
CA VAL A 77 1.64 -3.59 -17.33
C VAL A 77 0.46 -3.28 -18.26
N LEU A 78 -0.05 -2.05 -18.24
CA LEU A 78 -1.13 -1.63 -19.16
C LEU A 78 -0.61 -0.58 -20.14
N CYS A 79 -0.81 -0.80 -21.43
CA CYS A 79 -0.43 0.13 -22.48
C CYS A 79 -1.60 0.39 -23.44
N ALA A 80 -2.10 1.63 -23.41
CA ALA A 80 -3.24 2.07 -24.19
C ALA A 80 -2.84 3.18 -25.16
N ALA A 81 -3.42 3.19 -26.37
CA ALA A 81 -3.33 4.37 -27.23
C ALA A 81 -4.06 5.55 -26.57
N GLY A 82 -3.48 6.75 -26.61
CA GLY A 82 -3.99 7.94 -25.93
C GLY A 82 -5.41 8.32 -26.36
N LYS A 83 -5.73 8.10 -27.64
CA LYS A 83 -7.09 8.28 -28.18
C LYS A 83 -8.11 7.32 -27.53
N ASP A 84 -7.75 6.06 -27.36
CA ASP A 84 -8.65 5.02 -26.84
C ASP A 84 -8.81 5.17 -25.33
N PHE A 85 -7.71 5.52 -24.65
CA PHE A 85 -7.70 5.90 -23.24
C PHE A 85 -8.63 7.09 -22.96
N SER A 86 -8.50 8.18 -23.72
CA SER A 86 -9.33 9.38 -23.58
C SER A 86 -10.80 9.11 -23.90
N ALA A 87 -11.07 8.28 -24.91
CA ALA A 87 -12.42 7.85 -25.25
C ALA A 87 -13.08 7.04 -24.12
N ARG A 88 -12.32 6.14 -23.46
CA ARG A 88 -12.80 5.38 -22.28
C ARG A 88 -13.12 6.30 -21.11
N LEU A 89 -12.26 7.26 -20.79
CA LEU A 89 -12.54 8.26 -19.74
C LEU A 89 -13.86 9.00 -20.00
N THR A 90 -14.06 9.43 -21.24
CA THR A 90 -15.28 10.15 -21.63
C THR A 90 -16.52 9.28 -21.46
N ARG A 91 -16.51 8.03 -21.95
CA ARG A 91 -17.66 7.11 -21.83
C ARG A 91 -17.98 6.75 -20.39
N ARG A 92 -16.95 6.51 -19.58
CA ARG A 92 -17.10 6.02 -18.20
C ARG A 92 -17.34 7.14 -17.18
N ARG A 93 -17.24 8.40 -17.59
CA ARG A 93 -17.37 9.60 -16.75
C ARG A 93 -18.49 9.51 -15.74
N SER A 94 -19.73 9.28 -16.19
CA SER A 94 -20.91 9.28 -15.31
C SER A 94 -20.84 8.18 -14.24
N ALA A 95 -20.37 6.99 -14.61
CA ALA A 95 -20.26 5.87 -13.68
C ALA A 95 -19.11 6.04 -12.67
N VAL A 96 -17.98 6.59 -13.11
CA VAL A 96 -16.83 6.89 -12.23
C VAL A 96 -17.19 8.00 -11.25
N LEU A 97 -17.83 9.08 -11.71
CA LEU A 97 -18.24 10.18 -10.83
C LEU A 97 -19.32 9.76 -9.83
N ALA A 98 -20.14 8.75 -10.13
CA ALA A 98 -21.10 8.20 -9.18
C ALA A 98 -20.44 7.50 -7.98
N LEU A 99 -19.15 7.14 -8.06
CA LEU A 99 -18.38 6.58 -6.94
C LEU A 99 -17.83 7.65 -5.99
N LEU A 100 -17.84 8.92 -6.41
CA LEU A 100 -17.14 10.00 -5.73
C LEU A 100 -18.12 11.03 -5.17
N PRO A 101 -17.77 11.70 -4.05
CA PRO A 101 -18.58 12.80 -3.56
C PRO A 101 -18.53 13.98 -4.55
N ALA A 102 -19.62 14.73 -4.65
CA ALA A 102 -19.56 16.08 -5.22
C ALA A 102 -18.65 16.96 -4.33
N PRO A 103 -17.78 17.83 -4.87
CA PRO A 103 -17.76 18.34 -6.25
C PRO A 103 -16.59 17.82 -7.13
N THR A 104 -16.33 16.51 -7.14
CA THR A 104 -15.18 15.92 -7.88
C THR A 104 -15.28 15.93 -9.41
N ALA A 105 -16.44 16.30 -9.97
CA ALA A 105 -16.68 16.31 -11.42
C ALA A 105 -15.68 17.19 -12.19
N TYR A 106 -15.40 18.39 -11.66
CA TYR A 106 -14.45 19.32 -12.27
C TYR A 106 -13.04 18.74 -12.36
N LEU A 107 -12.55 18.10 -11.29
CA LEU A 107 -11.23 17.46 -11.28
C LEU A 107 -11.13 16.36 -12.34
N TYR A 108 -12.20 15.57 -12.52
CA TYR A 108 -12.24 14.53 -13.56
C TYR A 108 -12.17 15.14 -14.97
N ASP A 109 -12.88 16.24 -15.21
CA ASP A 109 -12.86 16.93 -16.49
C ASP A 109 -11.48 17.56 -16.76
N GLU A 110 -10.85 18.15 -15.74
CA GLU A 110 -9.47 18.62 -15.83
C GLU A 110 -8.50 17.48 -16.14
N TRP A 111 -8.68 16.31 -15.49
CA TRP A 111 -7.86 15.13 -15.73
C TRP A 111 -7.98 14.65 -17.17
N CYS A 112 -9.20 14.56 -17.71
CA CYS A 112 -9.42 14.18 -19.11
C CYS A 112 -8.70 15.13 -20.07
N ARG A 113 -8.80 16.44 -19.83
CA ARG A 113 -8.10 17.46 -20.63
C ARG A 113 -6.58 17.34 -20.49
N PHE A 114 -6.08 17.14 -19.27
CA PHE A 114 -4.66 16.97 -19.00
C PHE A 114 -4.09 15.78 -19.77
N VAL A 115 -4.76 14.62 -19.70
CA VAL A 115 -4.34 13.42 -20.41
C VAL A 115 -4.28 13.65 -21.91
N TRP A 116 -5.33 14.26 -22.47
CA TRP A 116 -5.40 14.57 -23.90
C TRP A 116 -4.24 15.45 -24.38
N MET A 117 -3.83 16.45 -23.58
CA MET A 117 -2.75 17.37 -23.93
C MET A 117 -1.36 16.74 -23.81
N HIS A 118 -1.15 15.88 -22.81
CA HIS A 118 0.19 15.41 -22.45
C HIS A 118 0.54 14.01 -22.96
N PHE A 119 -0.44 13.21 -23.39
CA PHE A 119 -0.21 11.82 -23.82
C PHE A 119 -0.82 11.51 -25.20
N PRO A 120 -0.31 12.12 -26.27
CA PRO A 120 -0.91 12.00 -27.61
C PRO A 120 -0.72 10.63 -28.27
N GLN A 121 0.25 9.82 -27.82
CA GLN A 121 0.62 8.54 -28.44
C GLN A 121 0.05 7.34 -27.69
N HIS A 122 0.80 6.81 -26.72
CA HIS A 122 0.34 5.78 -25.80
C HIS A 122 0.63 6.19 -24.35
N LEU A 123 -0.17 5.66 -23.43
CA LEU A 123 0.06 5.74 -21.99
C LEU A 123 0.45 4.36 -21.49
N LEU A 124 1.48 4.30 -20.65
CA LEU A 124 1.94 3.10 -19.97
C LEU A 124 1.74 3.24 -18.47
N LEU A 125 0.95 2.34 -17.89
CA LEU A 125 0.87 2.14 -16.46
C LEU A 125 1.83 1.04 -16.02
N ARG A 126 2.79 1.45 -15.22
CA ARG A 126 3.80 0.61 -14.58
C ARG A 126 3.35 0.21 -13.18
N THR A 127 3.47 -1.07 -12.87
CA THR A 127 2.85 -1.74 -11.71
C THR A 127 3.85 -2.50 -10.85
N GLU A 128 5.13 -2.55 -11.23
CA GLU A 128 6.16 -3.38 -10.61
C GLU A 128 6.31 -3.12 -9.11
N ASP A 129 6.31 -1.84 -8.71
CA ASP A 129 6.50 -1.44 -7.32
C ASP A 129 5.23 -1.69 -6.47
N ILE A 130 4.06 -1.75 -7.09
CA ILE A 130 2.82 -2.15 -6.40
C ILE A 130 2.76 -3.66 -6.23
N PHE A 131 3.10 -4.40 -7.29
CA PHE A 131 2.94 -5.85 -7.31
C PHE A 131 4.08 -6.61 -6.62
N SER A 132 5.28 -6.03 -6.52
CA SER A 132 6.43 -6.66 -5.84
C SER A 132 6.17 -7.02 -4.37
N MET A 133 5.20 -6.37 -3.72
CA MET A 133 4.85 -6.63 -2.32
C MET A 133 3.84 -7.77 -2.15
N ASP A 134 2.94 -7.94 -3.13
CA ASP A 134 1.82 -8.89 -3.06
C ASP A 134 2.05 -10.13 -3.95
N GLY A 135 3.06 -10.10 -4.82
CA GLY A 135 3.30 -11.08 -5.87
C GLY A 135 2.69 -10.66 -7.22
N PHE A 136 3.47 -10.78 -8.29
CA PHE A 136 3.05 -10.28 -9.62
C PHE A 136 1.78 -10.97 -10.14
N GLY A 137 1.65 -12.28 -9.95
CA GLY A 137 0.45 -13.02 -10.37
C GLY A 137 -0.82 -12.58 -9.65
N GLU A 138 -0.79 -12.47 -8.31
CA GLU A 138 -1.95 -12.04 -7.52
C GLU A 138 -2.30 -10.55 -7.76
N GLY A 139 -1.28 -9.70 -7.92
CA GLY A 139 -1.47 -8.31 -8.35
C GLY A 139 -2.15 -8.20 -9.71
N ALA A 140 -1.72 -9.01 -10.68
CA ALA A 140 -2.28 -9.04 -12.03
C ALA A 140 -3.75 -9.49 -12.04
N GLU A 141 -4.11 -10.56 -11.33
CA GLU A 141 -5.50 -11.02 -11.22
C GLU A 141 -6.42 -9.98 -10.58
N ARG A 142 -5.98 -9.34 -9.49
CA ARG A 142 -6.77 -8.25 -8.88
C ARG A 142 -6.94 -7.08 -9.85
N LEU A 143 -5.89 -6.69 -10.59
CA LEU A 143 -5.97 -5.58 -11.55
C LEU A 143 -6.97 -5.91 -12.67
N ARG A 144 -6.96 -7.16 -13.14
CA ARG A 144 -7.93 -7.68 -14.10
C ARG A 144 -9.37 -7.57 -13.62
N ASP A 145 -9.65 -7.98 -12.39
CA ASP A 145 -10.98 -7.84 -11.78
C ASP A 145 -11.43 -6.38 -11.71
N ALA A 146 -10.53 -5.46 -11.39
CA ALA A 146 -10.80 -4.02 -11.38
C ALA A 146 -11.12 -3.48 -12.80
N LEU A 147 -10.40 -3.94 -13.83
CA LEU A 147 -10.65 -3.55 -15.22
C LEU A 147 -11.99 -4.10 -15.73
N ASP A 148 -12.32 -5.36 -15.41
CA ASP A 148 -13.59 -5.99 -15.79
C ASP A 148 -14.78 -5.28 -15.12
N THR A 149 -14.61 -4.83 -13.88
CA THR A 149 -15.60 -4.00 -13.18
C THR A 149 -15.85 -2.67 -13.92
N LEU A 150 -14.79 -2.01 -14.40
CA LEU A 150 -14.89 -0.75 -15.13
C LEU A 150 -15.48 -0.91 -16.54
N LYS A 151 -15.35 -2.10 -17.15
CA LYS A 151 -15.86 -2.36 -18.51
C LYS A 151 -17.37 -2.20 -18.63
N ALA A 152 -18.14 -2.51 -17.60
CA ALA A 152 -19.59 -2.31 -17.61
C ALA A 152 -19.96 -0.82 -17.81
N ALA A 153 -19.12 0.11 -17.34
CA ALA A 153 -19.32 1.54 -17.51
C ALA A 153 -19.15 2.03 -18.95
N ASP A 154 -18.50 1.27 -19.85
CA ASP A 154 -18.44 1.62 -21.28
C ASP A 154 -19.83 1.61 -21.93
N ALA A 155 -20.76 0.79 -21.42
CA ALA A 155 -22.15 0.73 -21.84
C ALA A 155 -23.06 1.69 -21.06
N GLY A 156 -22.49 2.58 -20.23
CA GLY A 156 -23.24 3.50 -19.38
C GLY A 156 -23.88 2.84 -18.15
N HIS A 157 -23.55 1.59 -17.84
CA HIS A 157 -24.03 0.94 -16.62
C HIS A 157 -23.28 1.45 -15.38
N PRO A 158 -23.95 1.54 -14.22
CA PRO A 158 -23.29 1.93 -12.98
C PRO A 158 -22.30 0.86 -12.53
N ILE A 159 -21.22 1.29 -11.89
CA ILE A 159 -20.26 0.40 -11.23
C ILE A 159 -20.91 -0.12 -9.94
N ARG A 160 -21.22 -1.41 -9.89
CA ARG A 160 -21.95 -2.03 -8.77
C ARG A 160 -21.05 -2.61 -7.68
N ASP A 161 -19.85 -3.04 -8.06
CA ASP A 161 -18.87 -3.61 -7.16
C ASP A 161 -17.65 -2.71 -7.07
N GLY A 162 -17.66 -1.79 -6.11
CA GLY A 162 -16.50 -0.91 -5.85
C GLY A 162 -15.31 -1.66 -5.25
N GLY A 163 -15.50 -2.87 -4.71
CA GLY A 163 -14.50 -3.57 -3.92
C GLY A 163 -13.25 -3.94 -4.72
N ALA A 164 -13.43 -4.42 -5.95
CA ALA A 164 -12.31 -4.72 -6.86
C ALA A 164 -11.49 -3.47 -7.21
N ILE A 165 -12.16 -2.32 -7.37
CA ILE A 165 -11.51 -1.04 -7.64
C ILE A 165 -10.81 -0.52 -6.38
N ASP A 166 -11.43 -0.67 -5.20
CA ASP A 166 -10.90 -0.23 -3.91
C ASP A 166 -9.55 -0.87 -3.55
N CYS A 167 -9.26 -2.07 -4.09
CA CYS A 167 -7.95 -2.71 -3.96
C CYS A 167 -6.81 -1.87 -4.54
N PHE A 168 -7.10 -1.04 -5.55
CA PHE A 168 -6.10 -0.21 -6.21
C PHE A 168 -6.32 1.26 -6.00
N ALA A 169 -7.56 1.73 -5.95
CA ALA A 169 -7.89 3.12 -5.72
C ALA A 169 -8.59 3.23 -4.36
N SER A 170 -7.92 3.72 -3.32
CA SER A 170 -8.49 3.78 -1.97
C SER A 170 -9.59 4.86 -1.78
N TYR A 171 -10.43 5.12 -2.77
CA TYR A 171 -11.38 6.24 -2.80
C TYR A 171 -12.41 6.17 -1.66
N THR A 172 -12.87 4.98 -1.27
CA THR A 172 -13.80 4.84 -0.15
C THR A 172 -13.24 5.33 1.19
N THR A 173 -11.96 5.08 1.47
CA THR A 173 -11.31 5.53 2.70
C THR A 173 -10.81 6.97 2.62
N LEU A 174 -10.49 7.45 1.41
CA LEU A 174 -9.94 8.79 1.22
C LEU A 174 -10.89 9.89 1.71
N PHE A 175 -12.20 9.71 1.48
CA PHE A 175 -13.26 10.66 1.84
C PHE A 175 -13.96 10.36 3.17
N ALA A 176 -13.48 9.40 3.95
CA ALA A 176 -14.11 9.02 5.21
C ALA A 176 -13.72 9.96 6.37
N GLU A 177 -12.44 10.37 6.42
CA GLU A 177 -11.90 11.17 7.52
C GLU A 177 -10.69 12.02 7.09
N ARG A 178 -10.50 13.14 7.77
CA ARG A 178 -9.23 13.89 7.75
C ARG A 178 -8.23 13.27 8.71
N ARG A 179 -6.95 13.28 8.37
CA ARG A 179 -5.90 12.86 9.31
C ARG A 179 -5.85 13.81 10.50
N HIS A 180 -5.46 13.32 11.67
CA HIS A 180 -5.32 14.18 12.83
C HIS A 180 -4.32 15.32 12.57
N GLY A 181 -4.73 16.56 12.84
CA GLY A 181 -3.93 17.76 12.57
C GLY A 181 -3.86 18.19 11.09
N GLU A 182 -4.51 17.47 10.18
CA GLU A 182 -4.54 17.80 8.75
C GLU A 182 -5.48 18.98 8.49
N SER A 183 -4.95 20.03 7.85
CA SER A 183 -5.75 21.17 7.40
C SER A 183 -6.71 20.73 6.29
N ALA A 184 -7.83 21.44 6.12
CA ALA A 184 -8.76 21.14 5.03
C ALA A 184 -8.13 21.27 3.63
N PRO A 185 -7.29 22.29 3.34
CA PRO A 185 -6.54 22.36 2.09
C PRO A 185 -5.61 21.16 1.85
N ASP A 186 -4.91 20.69 2.88
CA ASP A 186 -3.99 19.55 2.75
C ASP A 186 -4.76 18.24 2.50
N ALA A 187 -5.90 18.05 3.19
CA ALA A 187 -6.78 16.92 2.96
C ALA A 187 -7.33 16.92 1.52
N ALA A 188 -7.78 18.07 1.01
CA ALA A 188 -8.23 18.20 -0.37
C ALA A 188 -7.11 17.94 -1.38
N ALA A 189 -5.89 18.42 -1.13
CA ALA A 189 -4.72 18.16 -1.97
C ALA A 189 -4.35 16.67 -1.98
N ARG A 190 -4.42 15.99 -0.82
CA ARG A 190 -4.23 14.55 -0.69
C ARG A 190 -5.28 13.76 -1.48
N TRP A 191 -6.54 14.21 -1.50
CA TRP A 191 -7.56 13.55 -2.30
C TRP A 191 -7.30 13.67 -3.80
N ARG A 192 -6.95 14.88 -4.27
CA ARG A 192 -6.61 15.10 -5.68
C ARG A 192 -5.45 14.21 -6.10
N SER A 193 -4.39 14.14 -5.29
CA SER A 193 -3.23 13.29 -5.60
C SER A 193 -3.55 11.79 -5.55
N ALA A 194 -4.47 11.36 -4.70
CA ALA A 194 -4.87 9.96 -4.66
C ALA A 194 -5.86 9.57 -5.79
N LEU A 195 -6.65 10.52 -6.29
CA LEU A 195 -7.57 10.29 -7.42
C LEU A 195 -6.89 10.40 -8.79
N ALA A 196 -5.93 11.30 -8.95
CA ALA A 196 -5.33 11.64 -10.24
C ALA A 196 -3.79 11.49 -10.29
N GLY A 197 -3.16 11.03 -9.20
CA GLY A 197 -1.70 11.01 -9.03
C GLY A 197 -1.11 12.42 -8.99
N PHE A 198 0.21 12.52 -9.07
CA PHE A 198 0.93 13.78 -9.11
C PHE A 198 2.07 13.77 -10.14
N ALA A 199 2.40 14.94 -10.67
CA ALA A 199 3.54 15.15 -11.55
C ALA A 199 4.28 16.42 -11.10
N TYR A 200 5.61 16.37 -11.18
CA TYR A 200 6.50 17.48 -10.83
C TYR A 200 7.35 17.88 -12.04
N THR A 201 7.81 19.13 -12.07
CA THR A 201 8.86 19.57 -12.98
C THR A 201 10.23 19.01 -12.53
N GLU A 202 11.25 19.12 -13.37
CA GLU A 202 12.63 18.77 -12.99
C GLU A 202 13.13 19.60 -11.79
N GLN A 203 12.59 20.80 -11.61
CA GLN A 203 12.87 21.69 -10.49
C GLN A 203 12.09 21.33 -9.22
N GLY A 204 11.20 20.33 -9.28
CA GLY A 204 10.38 19.88 -8.16
C GLY A 204 9.08 20.67 -7.97
N ASP A 205 8.71 21.54 -8.90
CA ASP A 205 7.45 22.27 -8.83
C ASP A 205 6.27 21.37 -9.19
N LEU A 206 5.19 21.43 -8.41
CA LEU A 206 3.99 20.65 -8.69
C LEU A 206 3.34 21.12 -10.00
N LEU A 207 3.33 20.25 -11.00
CA LEU A 207 2.71 20.49 -12.30
C LEU A 207 1.26 19.99 -12.33
N TRP A 208 1.01 18.84 -11.71
CA TRP A 208 -0.30 18.21 -11.63
C TRP A 208 -0.47 17.49 -10.29
N PRO A 209 -1.68 17.50 -9.67
CA PRO A 209 -2.85 18.27 -10.06
C PRO A 209 -2.72 19.75 -9.67
N ALA A 210 -3.57 20.60 -10.24
CA ALA A 210 -3.70 21.98 -9.79
C ALA A 210 -4.09 22.04 -8.30
N ARG A 211 -3.89 23.20 -7.66
CA ARG A 211 -4.27 23.44 -6.26
C ARG A 211 -5.78 23.20 -6.05
N PRO A 212 -6.19 22.67 -4.89
CA PRO A 212 -7.61 22.48 -4.58
C PRO A 212 -8.41 23.78 -4.66
N GLN A 213 -9.64 23.69 -5.13
CA GLN A 213 -10.60 24.79 -5.14
C GLN A 213 -11.40 24.86 -3.84
N GLN A 214 -11.99 26.02 -3.55
CA GLN A 214 -12.78 26.24 -2.32
C GLN A 214 -13.85 25.16 -2.07
N PRO A 215 -14.65 24.72 -3.07
CA PRO A 215 -15.64 23.67 -2.83
C PRO A 215 -15.05 22.33 -2.36
N GLU A 216 -13.84 21.99 -2.79
CA GLU A 216 -13.12 20.79 -2.32
C GLU A 216 -12.60 20.96 -0.90
N ILE A 217 -12.13 22.17 -0.57
CA ILE A 217 -11.66 22.53 0.77
C ILE A 217 -12.84 22.52 1.75
N ASP A 218 -14.01 23.02 1.35
CA ASP A 218 -15.22 23.01 2.17
C ASP A 218 -15.68 21.57 2.44
N LEU A 219 -15.67 20.71 1.41
CA LEU A 219 -15.96 19.28 1.57
C LEU A 219 -14.97 18.61 2.54
N ALA A 220 -13.68 18.91 2.42
CA ALA A 220 -12.64 18.42 3.34
C ALA A 220 -12.84 18.93 4.76
N ALA A 221 -13.21 20.20 4.93
CA ALA A 221 -13.47 20.80 6.23
C ALA A 221 -14.65 20.12 6.94
N ALA A 222 -15.68 19.73 6.18
CA ALA A 222 -16.86 19.04 6.70
C ALA A 222 -16.60 17.60 7.15
N LEU A 223 -15.50 16.97 6.73
CA LEU A 223 -15.17 15.64 7.19
C LEU A 223 -14.76 15.63 8.67
N PRO A 224 -15.14 14.56 9.40
CA PRO A 224 -14.64 14.36 10.75
C PRO A 224 -13.11 14.24 10.71
N GLN A 225 -12.46 14.86 11.69
CA GLN A 225 -11.05 14.55 11.94
C GLN A 225 -11.00 13.18 12.58
N ALA A 226 -10.15 12.30 12.04
CA ALA A 226 -9.74 11.09 12.71
C ALA A 226 -9.29 11.51 14.12
N GLU A 227 -9.95 10.95 15.14
CA GLU A 227 -9.51 11.15 16.51
C GLU A 227 -8.02 10.83 16.54
N ALA A 228 -7.22 11.79 17.04
CA ALA A 228 -5.82 11.53 17.37
C ALA A 228 -5.85 10.21 18.12
N SER A 229 -5.28 9.15 17.52
CA SER A 229 -5.35 7.82 18.09
C SER A 229 -5.07 7.95 19.58
N ALA A 230 -6.12 7.74 20.40
CA ALA A 230 -6.15 8.22 21.77
C ALA A 230 -4.81 7.93 22.47
N PRO A 231 -4.18 8.91 23.13
CA PRO A 231 -2.84 8.78 23.67
C PRO A 231 -2.80 7.60 24.65
N ALA A 232 -2.16 6.49 24.26
CA ALA A 232 -1.88 5.29 25.06
C ALA A 232 -3.04 4.59 25.83
N GLY A 233 -4.21 5.19 25.99
CA GLY A 233 -5.39 4.63 26.66
C GLY A 233 -6.11 3.57 25.83
N SER A 234 -5.90 3.57 24.50
CA SER A 234 -6.47 2.57 23.61
C SER A 234 -5.72 1.24 23.62
N ALA A 235 -4.47 1.16 24.10
CA ALA A 235 -3.78 -0.14 24.23
C ALA A 235 -4.41 -0.98 25.35
N ALA A 236 -4.72 -0.38 26.49
CA ALA A 236 -5.39 -1.04 27.60
C ALA A 236 -6.85 -1.38 27.26
N ALA A 237 -7.58 -0.47 26.59
CA ALA A 237 -8.94 -0.75 26.14
C ALA A 237 -9.00 -1.80 25.01
N ARG A 238 -8.01 -1.82 24.10
CA ARG A 238 -7.85 -2.87 23.07
C ARG A 238 -7.46 -4.20 23.70
N ASP A 239 -6.50 -4.22 24.62
CA ASP A 239 -6.12 -5.42 25.37
C ASP A 239 -7.32 -5.94 26.18
N GLN A 240 -8.14 -5.06 26.77
CA GLN A 240 -9.35 -5.44 27.50
C GLN A 240 -10.44 -5.98 26.56
N ALA A 241 -10.72 -5.33 25.42
CA ALA A 241 -11.66 -5.81 24.41
C ALA A 241 -11.23 -7.16 23.82
N LEU A 242 -9.93 -7.33 23.56
CA LEU A 242 -9.35 -8.58 23.10
C LEU A 242 -9.43 -9.67 24.18
N THR A 243 -9.16 -9.33 25.43
CA THR A 243 -9.30 -10.25 26.57
C THR A 243 -10.76 -10.67 26.74
N THR A 244 -11.72 -9.77 26.56
CA THR A 244 -13.15 -10.08 26.57
C THR A 244 -13.55 -10.98 25.39
N LEU A 245 -13.09 -10.70 24.17
CA LEU A 245 -13.28 -11.56 22.99
C LEU A 245 -12.72 -12.98 23.20
N ILE A 246 -11.53 -13.09 23.80
CA ILE A 246 -10.89 -14.37 24.12
C ILE A 246 -11.65 -15.11 25.24
N ARG A 247 -12.12 -14.38 26.25
CA ARG A 247 -12.82 -14.95 27.43
C ARG A 247 -14.25 -15.40 27.11
N GLU A 248 -14.99 -14.60 26.35
CA GLU A 248 -16.39 -14.86 25.97
C GLU A 248 -16.51 -15.73 24.72
N GLY A 249 -15.42 -15.81 23.95
CA GLY A 249 -15.28 -16.71 22.84
C GLY A 249 -16.19 -16.43 21.64
N ARG A 250 -16.80 -15.24 21.59
CA ARG A 250 -17.63 -14.78 20.46
C ARG A 250 -16.74 -14.31 19.31
N ARG A 251 -17.05 -14.75 18.09
CA ARG A 251 -16.45 -14.18 16.88
C ARG A 251 -17.08 -12.81 16.59
N PRO A 252 -16.35 -11.85 16.02
CA PRO A 252 -16.97 -10.63 15.49
C PRO A 252 -18.06 -11.00 14.48
N GLY A 253 -19.28 -10.52 14.71
CA GLY A 253 -20.42 -10.81 13.84
C GLY A 253 -20.26 -10.20 12.45
N ASP A 254 -19.58 -9.05 12.39
CA ASP A 254 -19.35 -8.23 11.22
C ASP A 254 -18.08 -8.61 10.44
N VAL A 255 -18.09 -8.39 9.12
CA VAL A 255 -16.97 -8.71 8.22
C VAL A 255 -15.73 -7.84 8.54
N ARG A 256 -15.94 -6.57 8.89
CA ARG A 256 -14.86 -5.63 9.26
C ARG A 256 -14.13 -6.10 10.52
N GLY A 257 -14.86 -6.54 11.54
CA GLY A 257 -14.28 -7.14 12.75
C GLY A 257 -13.46 -8.41 12.46
N ARG A 258 -13.88 -9.25 11.51
CA ARG A 258 -13.12 -10.45 11.11
C ARG A 258 -11.84 -10.12 10.34
N LEU A 259 -11.90 -9.19 9.39
CA LEU A 259 -10.72 -8.71 8.66
C LEU A 259 -9.71 -8.05 9.59
N ARG A 260 -10.19 -7.25 10.55
CA ARG A 260 -9.34 -6.63 11.57
C ARG A 260 -8.69 -7.67 12.47
N LEU A 261 -9.43 -8.69 12.91
CA LEU A 261 -8.87 -9.81 13.67
C LEU A 261 -7.83 -10.60 12.86
N ALA A 262 -8.03 -10.78 11.55
CA ALA A 262 -7.07 -11.43 10.66
C ALA A 262 -5.79 -10.60 10.50
N PHE A 263 -5.91 -9.28 10.33
CA PHE A 263 -4.78 -8.36 10.28
C PHE A 263 -4.02 -8.34 11.61
N ASP A 264 -4.73 -8.24 12.73
CA ASP A 264 -4.10 -8.22 14.06
C ASP A 264 -3.42 -9.57 14.41
N LYS A 265 -3.91 -10.69 13.84
CA LYS A 265 -3.21 -11.99 13.89
C LYS A 265 -1.93 -11.99 13.06
N LEU A 266 -1.96 -11.41 11.86
CA LEU A 266 -0.82 -11.31 10.96
C LEU A 266 0.32 -10.48 11.59
N VAL A 267 -0.04 -9.37 12.24
CA VAL A 267 0.88 -8.48 12.95
C VAL A 267 1.35 -9.07 14.30
N GLY A 268 0.75 -10.17 14.76
CA GLY A 268 1.08 -10.83 16.02
C GLY A 268 0.54 -10.12 17.26
N ASP A 269 -0.42 -9.22 17.09
CA ASP A 269 -1.11 -8.54 18.19
C ASP A 269 -2.20 -9.42 18.82
N VAL A 270 -2.71 -10.43 18.10
CA VAL A 270 -3.71 -11.41 18.59
C VAL A 270 -3.11 -12.81 18.62
N PRO A 271 -3.29 -13.58 19.71
CA PRO A 271 -2.80 -14.96 19.77
C PRO A 271 -3.47 -15.81 18.68
N LEU A 272 -2.64 -16.59 17.96
CA LEU A 272 -3.12 -17.60 17.03
C LEU A 272 -4.09 -18.54 17.77
N GLY A 273 -5.24 -18.81 17.15
CA GLY A 273 -6.28 -19.67 17.74
C GLY A 273 -7.36 -18.94 18.56
N ALA A 274 -7.42 -17.61 18.60
CA ALA A 274 -8.53 -16.86 19.21
C ALA A 274 -9.93 -17.24 18.65
N ASP A 275 -9.95 -17.79 17.44
CA ASP A 275 -11.09 -18.26 16.66
C ASP A 275 -11.38 -19.76 16.77
N ALA A 276 -10.62 -20.52 17.55
CA ALA A 276 -10.86 -21.94 17.70
C ALA A 276 -12.24 -22.20 18.39
N PRO A 277 -13.01 -23.20 17.94
CA PRO A 277 -14.41 -23.37 18.35
C PRO A 277 -14.59 -23.75 19.82
N ASN A 278 -13.60 -24.40 20.44
CA ASN A 278 -13.67 -24.84 21.84
C ASN A 278 -12.65 -24.08 22.72
N LYS A 279 -13.05 -23.72 23.95
CA LYS A 279 -12.22 -23.05 24.97
C LYS A 279 -10.89 -23.77 25.22
N THR A 280 -10.90 -25.11 25.24
CA THR A 280 -9.68 -25.93 25.45
C THR A 280 -8.71 -25.79 24.28
N ALA A 281 -9.21 -25.83 23.03
CA ALA A 281 -8.39 -25.67 21.84
C ALA A 281 -7.79 -24.26 21.75
N ARG A 282 -8.55 -23.22 22.09
CA ARG A 282 -8.03 -21.83 22.16
C ARG A 282 -6.89 -21.70 23.17
N LYS A 283 -7.04 -22.30 24.36
CA LYS A 283 -6.01 -22.25 25.39
C LYS A 283 -4.74 -22.97 24.94
N ILE A 284 -4.85 -24.13 24.30
CA ILE A 284 -3.68 -24.89 23.80
C ILE A 284 -2.99 -24.14 22.66
N ILE A 285 -3.73 -23.71 21.63
CA ILE A 285 -3.15 -23.04 20.45
C ILE A 285 -2.61 -21.65 20.83
N GLY A 286 -3.38 -20.87 21.60
CA GLY A 286 -2.99 -19.53 22.04
C GLY A 286 -1.81 -19.52 23.00
N SER A 287 -1.73 -20.48 23.94
CA SER A 287 -0.55 -20.63 24.80
C SER A 287 0.67 -21.12 24.02
N GLY A 288 0.49 -22.05 23.08
CA GLY A 288 1.58 -22.55 22.23
C GLY A 288 2.18 -21.45 21.35
N ALA A 289 1.34 -20.62 20.73
CA ALA A 289 1.79 -19.49 19.93
C ALA A 289 2.48 -18.40 20.76
N ALA A 290 1.93 -18.05 21.93
CA ALA A 290 2.55 -17.10 22.84
C ALA A 290 3.90 -17.62 23.37
N LEU A 291 4.01 -18.93 23.64
CA LEU A 291 5.25 -19.58 24.05
C LEU A 291 6.31 -19.53 22.93
N LEU A 292 5.94 -19.87 21.69
CA LEU A 292 6.84 -19.81 20.54
C LEU A 292 7.32 -18.37 20.25
N ALA A 293 6.42 -17.39 20.32
CA ALA A 293 6.79 -15.98 20.16
C ALA A 293 7.75 -15.52 21.26
N THR A 294 7.50 -15.93 22.51
CA THR A 294 8.38 -15.66 23.66
C THR A 294 9.76 -16.29 23.44
N LEU A 295 9.84 -17.56 23.08
CA LEU A 295 11.11 -18.27 22.83
C LEU A 295 11.89 -17.62 21.69
N ARG A 296 11.21 -17.29 20.58
CA ARG A 296 11.81 -16.62 19.43
C ARG A 296 12.45 -15.29 19.83
N HIS A 297 11.70 -14.44 20.52
CA HIS A 297 12.19 -13.12 20.92
C HIS A 297 13.29 -13.18 21.99
N ALA A 298 13.19 -14.14 22.92
CA ALA A 298 14.25 -14.41 23.88
C ALA A 298 15.56 -14.82 23.18
N PHE A 299 15.48 -15.73 22.22
CA PHE A 299 16.63 -16.22 21.46
C PHE A 299 17.32 -15.09 20.69
N PHE A 300 16.55 -14.27 19.96
CA PHE A 300 17.12 -13.14 19.23
C PHE A 300 17.71 -12.09 20.17
N ALA A 301 17.04 -11.74 21.27
CA ALA A 301 17.57 -10.78 22.24
C ALA A 301 18.88 -11.28 22.89
N LEU A 302 18.94 -12.57 23.23
CA LEU A 302 20.10 -13.20 23.86
C LEU A 302 21.30 -13.26 22.92
N LEU A 303 21.10 -13.39 21.61
CA LEU A 303 22.20 -13.43 20.65
C LEU A 303 22.63 -12.04 20.19
N SER A 304 21.69 -11.16 19.84
CA SER A 304 22.01 -9.89 19.21
C SER A 304 22.55 -8.85 20.20
N ALA A 305 22.07 -8.82 21.44
CA ALA A 305 22.55 -7.84 22.41
C ALA A 305 24.02 -8.07 22.81
N PRO A 306 24.47 -9.29 23.19
CA PRO A 306 25.88 -9.52 23.52
C PRO A 306 26.80 -9.35 22.31
N MET A 307 26.37 -9.81 21.14
CA MET A 307 27.14 -9.62 19.89
C MET A 307 27.27 -8.13 19.54
N GLY A 308 26.20 -7.36 19.69
CA GLY A 308 26.21 -5.91 19.51
C GLY A 308 27.19 -5.21 20.46
N VAL A 309 27.16 -5.56 21.75
CA VAL A 309 28.11 -5.03 22.76
C VAL A 309 29.56 -5.39 22.42
N MET A 310 29.82 -6.65 22.03
CA MET A 310 31.16 -7.09 21.66
C MET A 310 31.69 -6.33 20.43
N LEU A 311 30.87 -6.16 19.39
CA LEU A 311 31.25 -5.42 18.18
C LEU A 311 31.46 -3.93 18.44
N LEU A 312 30.63 -3.32 19.29
CA LEU A 312 30.84 -1.96 19.78
C LEU A 312 32.17 -1.83 20.51
N TYR A 313 32.49 -2.75 21.41
CA TYR A 313 33.74 -2.75 22.17
C TYR A 313 34.97 -2.89 21.26
N VAL A 314 34.95 -3.87 20.34
CA VAL A 314 36.02 -4.09 19.35
C VAL A 314 36.18 -2.86 18.43
N GLY A 315 35.06 -2.30 17.97
CA GLY A 315 35.03 -1.11 17.12
C GLY A 315 35.65 0.11 17.79
N LEU A 316 35.41 0.30 19.10
CA LEU A 316 35.89 1.44 19.87
C LEU A 316 37.35 1.30 20.35
N HIS A 317 37.79 0.09 20.72
CA HIS A 317 39.09 -0.11 21.39
C HIS A 317 40.15 -0.85 20.57
N GLY A 318 39.79 -1.64 19.56
CA GLY A 318 40.74 -2.51 18.86
C GLY A 318 41.44 -1.86 17.65
N SER A 319 40.77 -0.94 16.96
CA SER A 319 41.29 -0.30 15.72
C SER A 319 40.52 0.93 15.23
N PHE A 320 39.58 1.44 16.04
CA PHE A 320 38.66 2.53 15.66
C PHE A 320 38.00 2.32 14.28
N ASN A 321 37.27 1.20 14.13
CA ASN A 321 36.54 0.88 12.90
C ASN A 321 35.06 1.29 13.02
N LEU A 322 34.72 2.39 12.35
CA LEU A 322 33.38 2.99 12.38
C LEU A 322 32.28 2.02 11.89
N LEU A 323 32.62 1.12 10.96
CA LEU A 323 31.69 0.13 10.42
C LEU A 323 31.32 -0.92 11.48
N ASN A 324 32.30 -1.41 12.25
CA ASN A 324 32.06 -2.36 13.34
C ASN A 324 31.28 -1.71 14.49
N ALA A 325 31.59 -0.45 14.81
CA ALA A 325 30.84 0.31 15.82
C ALA A 325 29.38 0.55 15.37
N GLY A 326 29.16 0.90 14.10
CA GLY A 326 27.83 1.08 13.53
C GLY A 326 27.01 -0.22 13.52
N LEU A 327 27.61 -1.33 13.06
CA LEU A 327 26.97 -2.65 13.08
C LEU A 327 26.63 -3.10 14.51
N GLY A 328 27.55 -2.87 15.45
CA GLY A 328 27.32 -3.16 16.87
C GLY A 328 26.16 -2.36 17.46
N ALA A 329 26.04 -1.06 17.13
CA ALA A 329 24.92 -0.22 17.57
C ALA A 329 23.57 -0.70 17.02
N VAL A 330 23.50 -1.08 15.75
CA VAL A 330 22.28 -1.63 15.13
C VAL A 330 21.89 -2.96 15.79
N LEU A 331 22.84 -3.89 15.97
CA LEU A 331 22.57 -5.18 16.62
C LEU A 331 22.12 -5.02 18.07
N LEU A 332 22.70 -4.06 18.80
CA LEU A 332 22.28 -3.74 20.16
C LEU A 332 20.85 -3.19 20.19
N ALA A 333 20.50 -2.27 19.29
CA ALA A 333 19.15 -1.71 19.19
C ALA A 333 18.12 -2.80 18.86
N VAL A 334 18.44 -3.71 17.93
CA VAL A 334 17.61 -4.88 17.60
C VAL A 334 17.46 -5.79 18.82
N GLY A 335 18.54 -6.05 19.57
CA GLY A 335 18.49 -6.85 20.79
C GLY A 335 17.62 -6.25 21.89
N VAL A 336 17.73 -4.95 22.13
CA VAL A 336 16.87 -4.22 23.08
C VAL A 336 15.41 -4.29 22.64
N TYR A 337 15.13 -4.08 21.35
CA TYR A 337 13.77 -4.17 20.81
C TYR A 337 13.19 -5.59 20.95
N CYS A 338 13.94 -6.63 20.61
CA CYS A 338 13.54 -8.02 20.83
C CYS A 338 13.32 -8.34 22.31
N GLY A 339 14.14 -7.79 23.20
CA GLY A 339 13.98 -7.93 24.65
C GLY A 339 12.67 -7.29 25.15
N TRP A 340 12.32 -6.11 24.64
CA TRP A 340 11.04 -5.47 24.93
C TRP A 340 9.85 -6.30 24.43
N LEU A 341 9.91 -6.82 23.20
CA LEU A 341 8.89 -7.71 22.65
C LEU A 341 8.77 -9.02 23.46
N PHE A 342 9.88 -9.59 23.92
CA PHE A 342 9.90 -10.75 24.82
C PHE A 342 9.14 -10.45 26.13
N VAL A 343 9.43 -9.31 26.78
CA VAL A 343 8.72 -8.93 28.02
C VAL A 343 7.22 -8.79 27.76
N ARG A 344 6.82 -8.22 26.62
CA ARG A 344 5.40 -8.07 26.23
C ARG A 344 4.74 -9.44 26.00
N ALA A 345 5.38 -10.32 25.24
CA ALA A 345 4.90 -11.67 24.99
C ALA A 345 4.79 -12.50 26.29
N TRP A 346 5.78 -12.38 27.18
CA TRP A 346 5.80 -13.06 28.48
C TRP A 346 4.68 -12.61 29.41
N ARG A 347 4.38 -11.29 29.46
CA ARG A 347 3.24 -10.77 30.22
C ARG A 347 1.92 -11.35 29.70
N ARG A 348 1.75 -11.42 28.37
CA ARG A 348 0.57 -12.04 27.75
C ARG A 348 0.46 -13.53 28.08
N LEU A 349 1.56 -14.28 27.98
CA LEU A 349 1.60 -15.71 28.35
C LEU A 349 1.21 -15.92 29.82
N ARG A 350 1.74 -15.11 30.75
CA ARG A 350 1.37 -15.16 32.17
C ARG A 350 -0.11 -14.85 32.40
N ALA A 351 -0.68 -13.90 31.67
CA ALA A 351 -2.11 -13.59 31.76
C ALA A 351 -2.98 -14.77 31.29
N ILE A 352 -2.61 -15.42 30.17
CA ILE A 352 -3.31 -16.59 29.64
C ILE A 352 -3.20 -17.81 30.57
N LEU A 353 -2.05 -18.02 31.21
CA LEU A 353 -1.85 -19.13 32.16
C LEU A 353 -2.65 -18.97 33.46
N ARG A 354 -2.95 -17.72 33.86
CA ARG A 354 -3.76 -17.40 35.06
C ARG A 354 -5.26 -17.48 34.80
N ALA A 355 -5.70 -17.35 33.55
CA ALA A 355 -7.09 -17.46 33.12
C ALA A 355 -7.49 -18.92 32.83
#